data_AF-A0A923R7F7-F1
#
_entry.id   AF-A0A923R7F7-F1
#
_cell.length_a   1.000
_cell.length_b   1.000
_cell.length_c   1.000
_cell.angle_alpha   90.00
_cell.angle_beta   90.00
_cell.angle_gamma   90.00
#
_symmetry.space_group_name_H-M   'P 1'
#
loop_
_entity.id
_entity.type
_entity.pdbx_description
1 polymer ?
#
loop_
_entity_poly.entity_id
_entity_poly.type
_entity_poly.pdbx_seq_one_letter_code
_entity_poly.pdbx_strand_id
1 'polypeptide(L)'
;QGEDGKPKSHLATFSLAVELRDAREQGKFEAARPVVMDRIIQNLGKKKFEDLNQVQGRYLFRSQVIDAANEFLGAPIVTEIYFSEFLLQ
;
A
#
# COMPACT_ATOMS: atom_id res chain seq x y z
N GLN A 1 17.37 17.83 -8.15
CA GLN A 1 17.66 18.79 -7.06
C GLN A 1 16.63 19.91 -7.17
N GLY A 2 16.00 20.33 -6.07
CA GLY A 2 15.12 21.52 -6.09
C GLY A 2 15.95 22.81 -6.13
N GLU A 3 15.34 23.92 -6.50
CA GLU A 3 16.00 25.24 -6.63
C GLU A 3 16.75 25.69 -5.36
N ASP A 4 16.39 25.17 -4.17
CA ASP A 4 17.00 25.50 -2.88
C ASP A 4 17.98 24.44 -2.32
N GLY A 5 18.37 23.44 -3.12
CA GLY A 5 19.26 22.36 -2.63
C GLY A 5 18.62 21.38 -1.63
N LYS A 6 17.34 21.57 -1.27
CA LYS A 6 16.55 20.63 -0.47
C LYS A 6 16.14 19.41 -1.29
N PRO A 7 15.99 18.22 -0.66
CA PRO A 7 15.40 17.06 -1.33
C PRO A 7 14.03 17.44 -1.88
N LYS A 8 13.77 17.12 -3.15
CA LYS A 8 12.44 17.37 -3.74
C LYS A 8 11.48 16.39 -3.07
N SER A 9 10.55 16.91 -2.27
CA SER A 9 9.49 16.10 -1.69
C SER A 9 8.59 15.60 -2.81
N HIS A 10 8.30 14.31 -2.78
CA HIS A 10 7.34 13.69 -3.67
C HIS A 10 6.05 13.40 -2.90
N LEU A 11 4.91 13.75 -3.48
CA LEU A 11 3.61 13.42 -2.92
C LEU A 11 3.12 12.11 -3.53
N ALA A 12 2.68 11.19 -2.68
CA ALA A 12 2.01 9.96 -3.11
C ALA A 12 0.61 9.94 -2.49
N THR A 13 -0.41 9.93 -3.35
CA THR A 13 -1.81 9.77 -2.96
C THR A 13 -2.34 8.51 -3.63
N PHE A 14 -2.97 7.64 -2.88
CA PHE A 14 -3.57 6.43 -3.43
C PHE A 14 -4.85 6.08 -2.70
N SER A 15 -5.79 5.55 -3.46
CA SER A 15 -7.03 4.95 -2.97
C SER A 15 -6.97 3.46 -3.29
N LEU A 16 -7.33 2.63 -2.32
CA LEU A 16 -7.31 1.18 -2.47
C LEU A 16 -8.64 0.55 -2.05
N ALA A 17 -9.01 -0.51 -2.76
CA ALA A 17 -10.02 -1.47 -2.37
C ALA A 17 -9.34 -2.80 -2.07
N VAL A 18 -9.86 -3.54 -1.09
CA VAL A 18 -9.29 -4.80 -0.64
C VAL A 18 -10.31 -5.90 -0.90
N GLU A 19 -9.86 -6.96 -1.54
CA GLU A 19 -10.62 -8.19 -1.68
C GLU A 19 -10.28 -9.15 -0.54
N LEU A 20 -11.33 -9.70 0.07
CA LEU A 20 -11.22 -10.67 1.13
C LEU A 20 -11.64 -12.04 0.59
N ARG A 21 -10.92 -13.07 1.01
CA ARG A 21 -11.24 -14.48 0.70
C ARG A 21 -12.66 -14.86 1.08
N ASP A 22 -13.16 -14.28 2.17
CA ASP A 22 -14.49 -14.57 2.70
C ASP A 22 -15.09 -13.32 3.32
N ALA A 23 -16.36 -13.03 3.04
CA ALA A 23 -17.09 -11.89 3.59
C ALA A 23 -17.17 -11.93 5.13
N ARG A 24 -17.10 -13.11 5.75
CA ARG A 24 -17.09 -13.27 7.21
C ARG A 24 -15.86 -12.68 7.87
N GLU A 25 -14.75 -12.55 7.13
CA GLU A 25 -13.50 -11.97 7.63
C GLU A 25 -13.52 -10.42 7.60
N GLN A 26 -14.57 -9.79 7.06
CA GLN A 26 -14.66 -8.34 6.95
C GLN A 26 -14.52 -7.65 8.31
N GLY A 27 -15.20 -8.14 9.34
CA GLY A 27 -15.10 -7.54 10.68
C GLY A 27 -13.69 -7.61 11.25
N LYS A 28 -12.96 -8.71 10.99
CA LYS A 28 -11.57 -8.89 11.40
C LYS A 28 -10.65 -7.93 10.64
N PHE A 29 -10.85 -7.79 9.33
CA PHE A 29 -10.08 -6.86 8.51
C PHE A 29 -10.32 -5.40 8.92
N GLU A 30 -11.58 -4.98 9.12
CA GLU A 30 -11.91 -3.61 9.52
C GLU A 30 -11.31 -3.23 10.88
N ALA A 31 -11.30 -4.15 11.85
CA ALA A 31 -10.64 -3.95 13.12
C ALA A 31 -9.10 -3.80 12.99
N ALA A 32 -8.51 -4.49 12.01
CA ALA A 32 -7.08 -4.44 11.70
C ALA A 32 -6.70 -3.28 10.77
N ARG A 33 -7.66 -2.65 10.10
CA ARG A 33 -7.45 -1.70 9.01
C ARG A 33 -6.49 -0.55 9.37
N PRO A 34 -6.58 0.10 10.55
CA PRO A 34 -5.63 1.15 10.91
C PRO A 34 -4.18 0.65 10.92
N VAL A 35 -3.93 -0.53 11.48
CA VAL A 35 -2.58 -1.10 11.60
C VAL A 35 -2.06 -1.58 10.25
N VAL A 36 -2.95 -2.13 9.41
CA VAL A 36 -2.61 -2.48 8.02
C VAL A 36 -2.20 -1.21 7.26
N MET A 37 -2.95 -0.11 7.38
CA MET A 37 -2.62 1.17 6.74
C MET A 37 -1.28 1.74 7.24
N ASP A 38 -1.00 1.68 8.54
CA ASP A 38 0.30 2.11 9.09
C ASP A 38 1.46 1.32 8.49
N ARG A 39 1.33 -0.02 8.36
CA ARG A 39 2.34 -0.86 7.70
C ARG A 39 2.52 -0.48 6.22
N ILE A 40 1.44 -0.17 5.51
CA ILE A 40 1.51 0.31 4.13
C ILE A 40 2.30 1.62 4.04
N ILE A 41 2.00 2.58 4.92
CA ILE A 41 2.68 3.89 4.96
C ILE A 41 4.17 3.70 5.27
N GLN A 42 4.53 2.84 6.23
CA GLN A 42 5.92 2.53 6.54
C GLN A 42 6.66 1.88 5.36
N ASN A 43 5.99 0.98 4.64
CA ASN A 43 6.55 0.37 3.43
C ASN A 43 6.72 1.39 2.30
N LEU A 44 5.79 2.32 2.16
CA LEU A 44 5.85 3.40 1.18
C LEU A 44 6.99 4.38 1.49
N GLY A 45 7.17 4.76 2.76
CA GLY A 45 8.21 5.70 3.19
C GLY A 45 9.64 5.21 2.96
N LYS A 46 9.83 3.90 2.73
CA LYS A 46 11.13 3.30 2.39
C LYS A 46 11.40 3.26 0.88
N LYS A 47 10.41 3.57 0.04
CA LYS A 47 10.52 3.48 -1.42
C LYS A 47 10.95 4.81 -2.03
N LYS A 48 11.64 4.73 -3.16
CA LYS A 48 11.90 5.90 -4.02
C LYS A 48 10.72 6.12 -4.95
N PHE A 49 10.55 7.36 -5.41
CA PHE A 49 9.55 7.71 -6.42
C PHE A 49 9.63 6.80 -7.67
N GLU A 50 10.85 6.52 -8.13
CA GLU A 50 11.14 5.67 -9.27
C GLU A 50 10.60 4.24 -9.11
N ASP A 51 10.55 3.73 -7.88
CA ASP A 51 10.05 2.39 -7.55
C ASP A 51 8.53 2.29 -7.69
N LEU A 52 7.81 3.42 -7.76
CA LEU A 52 6.34 3.47 -7.82
C LEU A 52 5.82 4.10 -9.11
N ASN A 53 6.67 4.84 -9.84
CA ASN A 53 6.27 5.49 -11.09
C ASN A 53 6.12 4.49 -12.25
N GLN A 54 6.73 3.30 -12.13
CA GLN A 54 6.64 2.23 -13.13
C GLN A 54 5.53 1.22 -12.81
N VAL A 55 4.98 0.58 -13.85
CA VAL A 55 3.90 -0.42 -13.72
C VAL A 55 4.35 -1.62 -12.87
N GLN A 56 5.56 -2.11 -13.11
CA GLN A 56 6.18 -3.22 -12.39
C GLN A 56 6.36 -2.88 -10.90
N GLY A 57 6.76 -1.64 -10.63
CA GLY A 57 6.89 -1.09 -9.29
C GLY A 57 5.57 -1.08 -8.51
N ARG A 58 4.49 -0.65 -9.18
CA ARG A 58 3.12 -0.70 -8.63
C ARG A 58 2.63 -2.13 -8.37
N TYR A 59 2.95 -3.06 -9.27
CA TYR A 59 2.62 -4.48 -9.08
C TYR A 59 3.35 -5.07 -7.86
N LEU A 60 4.65 -4.82 -7.75
CA LEU A 60 5.44 -5.25 -6.59
C LEU A 60 4.92 -4.62 -5.29
N PHE A 61 4.58 -3.34 -5.31
CA PHE A 61 4.00 -2.67 -4.14
C PHE A 61 2.68 -3.33 -3.73
N ARG A 62 1.81 -3.64 -4.69
CA ARG A 62 0.55 -4.36 -4.40
C ARG A 62 0.79 -5.68 -3.67
N SER A 63 1.70 -6.51 -4.19
CA SER A 63 2.06 -7.80 -3.56
C SER A 63 2.53 -7.58 -2.12
N GLN A 64 3.41 -6.60 -1.91
CA GLN A 64 3.93 -6.30 -0.58
C GLN A 64 2.86 -5.82 0.40
N VAL A 65 1.85 -5.09 -0.09
CA VAL A 65 0.71 -4.69 0.74
C VAL A 65 -0.12 -5.91 1.14
N ILE A 66 -0.43 -6.81 0.20
CA ILE A 66 -1.16 -8.05 0.46
C ILE A 66 -0.41 -8.90 1.50
N ASP A 67 0.91 -9.08 1.32
CA ASP A 67 1.76 -9.83 2.22
C ASP A 67 1.77 -9.21 3.63
N ALA A 68 1.97 -7.90 3.74
CA ALA A 68 2.00 -7.20 5.03
C ALA A 68 0.65 -7.25 5.78
N ALA A 69 -0.46 -7.20 5.04
CA ALA A 69 -1.80 -7.33 5.60
C ALA A 69 -2.05 -8.76 6.12
N ASN A 70 -1.73 -9.77 5.32
CA ASN A 70 -1.91 -11.18 5.70
C ASN A 70 -0.98 -11.62 6.83
N GLU A 71 0.27 -11.13 6.84
CA GLU A 71 1.21 -11.33 7.94
C GLU A 71 0.64 -10.77 9.25
N PHE A 72 0.07 -9.55 9.21
CA PHE A 72 -0.56 -8.95 10.38
C PHE A 72 -1.78 -9.74 10.87
N LEU A 73 -2.61 -10.20 9.93
CA LEU A 73 -3.84 -10.95 10.22
C LEU A 73 -3.59 -12.40 10.65
N GLY A 74 -2.35 -12.89 10.48
CA GLY A 74 -1.94 -14.26 10.78
C GLY A 74 -2.57 -15.31 9.87
N ALA A 75 -3.17 -14.90 8.74
CA ALA A 75 -3.89 -15.77 7.82
C ALA A 75 -4.01 -15.10 6.43
N PRO A 76 -4.13 -15.90 5.34
CA PRO A 76 -4.26 -15.38 3.98
C PRO A 76 -5.71 -14.91 3.69
N ILE A 77 -6.12 -13.84 4.38
CA ILE A 77 -7.47 -13.26 4.32
C ILE A 77 -7.60 -12.33 3.12
N VAL A 78 -6.62 -11.45 2.90
CA VAL A 78 -6.58 -10.54 1.76
C VAL A 78 -6.11 -11.30 0.53
N THR A 79 -6.94 -11.34 -0.52
CA THR A 79 -6.65 -12.07 -1.76
C THR A 79 -6.12 -11.14 -2.85
N GLU A 80 -6.61 -9.90 -2.89
CA GLU A 80 -6.24 -8.93 -3.92
C GLU A 80 -6.40 -7.50 -3.40
N ILE A 81 -5.66 -6.57 -4.00
CA ILE A 81 -5.79 -5.13 -3.74
C ILE A 81 -5.89 -4.38 -5.04
N TYR A 82 -6.91 -3.53 -5.15
CA TYR A 82 -7.15 -2.71 -6.33
C TYR A 82 -6.86 -1.26 -6.00
N PHE A 83 -5.81 -0.69 -6.59
CA PHE A 83 -5.60 0.76 -6.55
C PHE A 83 -6.60 1.42 -7.49
N SER A 84 -7.60 2.11 -6.95
CA SER A 84 -8.58 2.89 -7.72
C SER A 84 -8.03 4.27 -8.09
N GLU A 85 -7.10 4.78 -7.29
CA GLU A 85 -6.37 6.01 -7.56
C GLU A 85 -4.91 5.81 -7.16
N PHE A 86 -3.98 6.30 -7.98
CA PHE A 86 -2.55 6.27 -7.69
C PHE A 86 -1.87 7.48 -8.35
N LEU A 87 -1.70 8.54 -7.58
CA LEU A 87 -1.10 9.80 -7.98
C LEU A 87 0.28 9.94 -7.35
N LEU A 88 1.28 10.26 -8.17
CA LEU A 88 2.62 10.65 -7.73
C LEU A 88 2.95 12.03 -8.30
N GLN A 89 3.45 12.96 -7.47
CA GLN A 89 3.87 14.32 -7.85
C GLN A 89 5.27 14.65 -7.36
#